data_AF-R7VAZ3-F1
#
_entry.id   AF-R7VAZ3-F1
#
_cell.length_a   1.000
_cell.length_b   1.000
_cell.length_c   1.000
_cell.angle_alpha   90.00
_cell.angle_beta   90.00
_cell.angle_gamma   90.00
#
_symmetry.space_group_name_H-M   'P 1'
#
loop_
_entity.id
_entity.type
_entity.pdbx_description
1 polymer ?
#
loop_
_entity_poly.entity_id
_entity_poly.type
_entity_poly.pdbx_seq_one_letter_code
_entity_poly.pdbx_strand_id
1 'polypeptide(L)'
;MDSALRLCTWNSRGHGADRLIYINKLLQQCDILLVQETWLHDWELNKLSDDDAISILGVSGMDPQQLLNRVSWHRASSRDILAYKEMLSVCLEVNKYYDDIVRAMRSSAEVTIPVCKKRGKAGWSTHVKQFQEDAIFWNRIWVENGRPATGSLSNIRRSTRAQYRRASRWVVRNQDKLSADRMAQALASNNSRDLWGEVKKKANKVRDKPIIVDEADGELEVCEMFKVKYESLYSSVSFNKNDMNEFIDQTQSNIMKMIPSSFVTSSGYTVNFLPMLNPVFGDVPPADSDQ
;
A
#
# COMPACT_ATOMS: atom_id res chain seq x y z
N MET A 1 17.78 -35.95 63.34
CA MET A 1 17.50 -34.50 63.42
C MET A 1 16.19 -34.31 62.69
N ASP A 2 15.10 -34.04 63.40
CA ASP A 2 13.81 -33.75 62.77
C ASP A 2 13.91 -32.40 62.05
N SER A 3 14.05 -32.45 60.72
CA SER A 3 13.94 -31.26 59.88
C SER A 3 12.47 -30.85 59.83
N ALA A 4 12.10 -29.85 60.64
CA ALA A 4 10.77 -29.28 60.61
C ALA A 4 10.52 -28.57 59.27
N LEU A 5 9.52 -29.04 58.53
CA LEU A 5 9.05 -28.48 57.27
C LEU A 5 8.45 -27.08 57.49
N ARG A 6 8.94 -26.08 56.75
CA ARG A 6 8.47 -24.69 56.82
C ARG A 6 7.39 -24.46 55.76
N LEU A 7 6.15 -24.38 56.22
CA LEU A 7 4.98 -24.07 55.40
C LEU A 7 4.58 -22.60 55.54
N CYS A 8 4.44 -21.91 54.41
CA CYS A 8 3.94 -20.53 54.37
C CYS A 8 2.67 -20.45 53.51
N THR A 9 1.72 -19.62 53.94
CA THR A 9 0.53 -19.26 53.13
C THR A 9 0.49 -17.75 52.96
N TRP A 10 0.26 -17.29 51.73
CA TRP A 10 0.24 -15.87 51.40
C TRP A 10 -0.85 -15.58 50.36
N ASN A 11 -1.72 -14.61 50.65
CA ASN A 11 -2.66 -14.08 49.67
C ASN A 11 -2.08 -12.83 49.02
N SER A 12 -1.88 -12.88 47.71
CA SER A 12 -1.23 -11.82 46.94
C SER A 12 -2.14 -10.60 46.74
N ARG A 13 -3.47 -10.80 46.68
CA ARG A 13 -4.51 -9.78 46.40
C ARG A 13 -4.47 -9.16 44.99
N GLY A 14 -4.32 -9.91 43.90
CA GLY A 14 -4.51 -9.36 42.53
C GLY A 14 -3.26 -9.02 41.70
N HIS A 15 -3.21 -7.87 41.01
CA HIS A 15 -2.03 -7.42 40.23
C HIS A 15 -1.16 -6.42 41.03
N GLY A 16 0.16 -6.46 40.85
CA GLY A 16 1.12 -5.50 41.42
C GLY A 16 2.55 -5.77 40.97
N ALA A 17 3.34 -4.71 40.72
CA ALA A 17 4.62 -4.77 40.01
C ALA A 17 5.72 -5.58 40.74
N ASP A 18 5.75 -5.58 42.07
CA ASP A 18 6.85 -6.14 42.85
C ASP A 18 6.57 -7.55 43.42
N ARG A 19 5.51 -8.21 42.97
CA ARG A 19 5.03 -9.47 43.57
C ARG A 19 5.95 -10.64 43.30
N LEU A 20 6.52 -10.75 42.10
CA LEU A 20 7.45 -11.83 41.76
C LEU A 20 8.71 -11.77 42.63
N ILE A 21 9.20 -10.56 42.92
CA ILE A 21 10.33 -10.33 43.83
C ILE A 21 9.98 -10.80 45.25
N TYR A 22 8.77 -10.50 45.71
CA TYR A 22 8.31 -10.92 47.03
C TYR A 22 8.09 -12.43 47.14
N ILE A 23 7.50 -13.06 46.11
CA ILE A 23 7.33 -14.52 46.03
C ILE A 23 8.69 -15.22 46.06
N ASN A 24 9.66 -14.73 45.29
CA ASN A 24 11.01 -15.30 45.28
C ASN A 24 11.68 -15.20 46.66
N LYS A 25 11.52 -14.05 47.35
CA LYS A 25 12.01 -13.88 48.72
C LYS A 25 11.36 -14.85 49.71
N LEU A 26 10.07 -15.14 49.56
CA LEU A 26 9.37 -16.12 50.39
C LEU A 26 9.82 -17.55 50.09
N LEU A 27 9.98 -17.92 48.81
CA LEU A 27 10.44 -19.23 48.38
C LEU A 27 11.82 -19.58 48.97
N GLN A 28 12.70 -18.60 49.18
CA GLN A 28 14.00 -18.81 49.85
C GLN A 28 13.90 -19.12 51.35
N GLN A 29 12.75 -18.85 51.98
CA GLN A 29 12.57 -18.95 53.43
C GLN A 29 11.72 -20.15 53.86
N CYS A 30 10.95 -20.73 52.94
CA CYS A 30 10.03 -21.83 53.18
C CYS A 30 10.24 -22.99 52.22
N ASP A 31 9.95 -24.21 52.69
CA ASP A 31 10.03 -25.42 51.88
C ASP A 31 8.76 -25.59 51.02
N ILE A 32 7.61 -25.10 51.52
CA ILE A 32 6.33 -25.12 50.81
C ILE A 32 5.67 -23.74 50.93
N LEU A 33 5.33 -23.14 49.79
CA LEU A 33 4.61 -21.86 49.71
C LEU A 33 3.25 -22.04 49.03
N LEU A 34 2.17 -21.71 49.74
CA LEU A 34 0.81 -21.67 49.20
C LEU A 34 0.46 -20.21 48.87
N VAL A 35 0.31 -19.89 47.58
CA VAL A 35 -0.05 -18.54 47.14
C VAL A 35 -1.47 -18.49 46.59
N GLN A 36 -2.27 -17.56 47.09
CA GLN A 36 -3.65 -17.32 46.64
C GLN A 36 -3.77 -15.97 45.91
N GLU A 37 -4.74 -15.88 45.00
CA GLU A 37 -5.03 -14.65 44.25
C GLU A 37 -3.80 -14.04 43.56
N THR A 38 -3.00 -14.87 42.88
CA THR A 38 -1.80 -14.44 42.13
C THR A 38 -2.13 -13.62 40.89
N TRP A 39 -3.21 -13.97 40.18
CA TRP A 39 -3.60 -13.38 38.88
C TRP A 39 -2.47 -13.40 37.83
N LEU A 40 -1.47 -14.26 38.02
CA LEU A 40 -0.36 -14.44 37.09
C LEU A 40 -0.78 -15.35 35.94
N HIS A 41 -0.27 -15.06 34.74
CA HIS A 41 -0.43 -15.94 33.59
C HIS A 41 0.49 -17.16 33.69
N ASP A 42 0.18 -18.24 32.96
CA ASP A 42 0.99 -19.46 32.94
C ASP A 42 2.46 -19.18 32.55
N TRP A 43 2.70 -18.25 31.63
CA TRP A 43 4.06 -17.87 31.23
C TRP A 43 4.85 -17.13 32.33
N GLU A 44 4.17 -16.43 33.24
CA GLU A 44 4.80 -15.77 34.39
C GLU A 44 5.07 -16.76 35.52
N LEU A 45 4.15 -17.72 35.72
CA LEU A 45 4.37 -18.84 36.64
C LEU A 45 5.56 -19.69 36.18
N ASN A 46 5.70 -19.95 34.88
CA ASN A 46 6.84 -20.72 34.36
C ASN A 46 8.19 -20.02 34.57
N LYS A 47 8.24 -18.69 34.66
CA LYS A 47 9.49 -17.97 35.01
C LYS A 47 9.96 -18.23 36.44
N LEU A 48 9.05 -18.61 37.34
CA LEU A 48 9.42 -19.03 38.69
C LEU A 48 9.95 -20.48 38.72
N SER A 49 9.76 -21.23 37.63
CA SER A 49 10.20 -22.63 37.48
C SER A 49 11.59 -22.75 36.82
N ASP A 50 12.25 -21.63 36.45
CA ASP A 50 13.59 -21.66 35.85
C ASP A 50 14.68 -22.12 36.83
N ASP A 51 14.36 -22.26 38.12
CA ASP A 51 15.24 -22.84 39.12
C ASP A 51 14.87 -24.33 39.32
N ASP A 52 15.78 -25.24 38.97
CA ASP A 52 15.57 -26.71 38.98
C ASP A 52 15.17 -27.28 40.36
N ALA A 53 15.28 -26.47 41.42
CA ALA A 53 14.90 -26.80 42.79
C ALA A 53 13.43 -26.52 43.12
N ILE A 54 12.68 -25.82 42.25
CA ILE A 54 11.33 -25.33 42.56
C ILE A 54 10.30 -26.07 41.70
N SER A 55 9.45 -26.87 42.34
CA SER A 55 8.30 -27.49 41.67
C SER A 55 7.05 -26.64 41.85
N ILE A 56 6.52 -26.14 40.73
CA ILE A 56 5.27 -25.35 40.73
C ILE A 56 4.10 -26.28 40.42
N LEU A 57 3.14 -26.33 41.34
CA LEU A 57 1.90 -27.09 41.17
C LEU A 57 0.73 -26.09 41.16
N GLY A 58 0.28 -25.73 39.96
CA GLY A 58 -0.84 -24.81 39.77
C GLY A 58 -1.11 -24.49 38.30
N VAL A 59 -2.32 -24.05 38.01
CA VAL A 59 -2.74 -23.52 36.71
C VAL A 59 -3.20 -22.08 36.89
N SER A 60 -2.86 -21.20 35.95
CA SER A 60 -3.42 -19.86 35.91
C SER A 60 -4.95 -19.92 35.80
N GLY A 61 -5.64 -19.24 36.72
CA GLY A 61 -7.08 -18.96 36.57
C GLY A 61 -7.38 -17.88 35.52
N MET A 62 -6.34 -17.24 34.97
CA MET A 62 -6.45 -16.18 33.97
C MET A 62 -6.39 -16.78 32.56
N ASP A 63 -7.56 -16.91 31.92
CA ASP A 63 -7.66 -17.22 30.49
C ASP A 63 -7.45 -15.92 29.68
N PRO A 64 -6.41 -15.84 28.82
CA PRO A 64 -6.12 -14.66 27.99
C PRO A 64 -7.31 -14.25 27.11
N GLN A 65 -8.15 -15.21 26.71
CA GLN A 65 -9.32 -14.97 25.84
C GLN A 65 -10.54 -14.49 26.65
N GLN A 66 -10.60 -14.75 27.96
CA GLN A 66 -11.72 -14.31 28.81
C GLN A 66 -11.56 -12.91 29.40
N LEU A 67 -10.34 -12.34 29.40
CA LEU A 67 -10.12 -10.95 29.82
C LEU A 67 -10.91 -9.94 28.97
N LEU A 68 -11.12 -10.25 27.70
CA LEU A 68 -11.95 -9.44 26.79
C LEU A 68 -13.46 -9.61 27.04
N ASN A 69 -13.89 -10.74 27.62
CA ASN A 69 -15.30 -11.14 27.65
C ASN A 69 -15.95 -11.20 29.04
N ARG A 70 -15.19 -11.11 30.15
CA ARG A 70 -15.74 -11.22 31.51
C ARG A 70 -15.21 -10.18 32.49
N VAL A 71 -15.34 -8.90 32.19
CA VAL A 71 -15.36 -7.89 33.25
C VAL A 71 -16.76 -7.95 33.89
N SER A 72 -16.89 -8.54 35.08
CA SER A 72 -18.12 -8.45 35.87
C SER A 72 -18.22 -7.04 36.44
N TRP A 73 -18.90 -6.14 35.73
CA TRP A 73 -19.09 -4.74 36.10
C TRP A 73 -19.96 -4.53 37.36
N HIS A 74 -20.48 -5.59 37.97
CA HIS A 74 -21.42 -5.50 39.09
C HIS A 74 -20.80 -5.09 40.44
N ARG A 75 -19.46 -4.97 40.54
CA ARG A 75 -18.75 -4.46 41.74
C ARG A 75 -17.75 -3.34 41.46
N ALA A 76 -17.63 -2.87 40.22
CA ALA A 76 -16.66 -1.83 39.87
C ALA A 76 -17.12 -0.46 40.40
N SER A 77 -16.24 0.23 41.13
CA SER A 77 -16.48 1.62 41.54
C SER A 77 -16.40 2.54 40.31
N SER A 78 -17.03 3.71 40.36
CA SER A 78 -16.94 4.71 39.29
C SER A 78 -15.48 5.09 38.95
N ARG A 79 -14.58 4.99 39.93
CA ARG A 79 -13.13 5.19 39.74
C ARG A 79 -12.48 4.09 38.91
N ASP A 80 -12.88 2.84 39.12
CA ASP A 80 -12.33 1.68 38.39
C ASP A 80 -12.76 1.72 36.91
N ILE A 81 -14.00 2.14 36.65
CA ILE A 81 -14.54 2.32 35.30
C ILE A 81 -13.78 3.43 34.56
N LEU A 82 -13.47 4.54 35.25
CA LEU A 82 -12.72 5.65 34.66
C LEU A 82 -11.29 5.25 34.33
N ALA A 83 -10.59 4.59 35.25
CA ALA A 83 -9.23 4.08 35.03
C ALA A 83 -9.17 3.10 33.84
N TYR A 84 -10.17 2.21 33.70
CA TYR A 84 -10.23 1.32 32.55
C TYR A 84 -10.47 2.06 31.23
N LYS A 85 -11.33 3.09 31.22
CA LYS A 85 -11.55 3.92 30.02
C LYS A 85 -10.29 4.68 29.61
N GLU A 86 -9.57 5.24 30.58
CA GLU A 86 -8.29 5.92 30.35
C GLU A 86 -7.25 4.94 29.80
N MET A 87 -7.12 3.75 30.41
CA MET A 87 -6.23 2.69 29.92
C MET A 87 -6.59 2.25 28.50
N LEU A 88 -7.88 2.01 28.22
CA LEU A 88 -8.35 1.62 26.90
C LEU A 88 -8.06 2.71 25.86
N SER A 89 -8.22 3.99 26.23
CA SER A 89 -7.90 5.14 25.37
C SER A 89 -6.42 5.14 24.99
N VAL A 90 -5.53 4.95 25.96
CA VAL A 90 -4.09 4.88 25.71
C VAL A 90 -3.74 3.70 24.80
N CYS A 91 -4.31 2.52 25.03
CA CYS A 91 -4.08 1.36 24.16
C CYS A 91 -4.55 1.61 22.72
N LEU A 92 -5.70 2.27 22.54
CA LEU A 92 -6.21 2.64 21.22
C LEU A 92 -5.33 3.67 20.52
N GLU A 93 -4.80 4.67 21.25
CA GLU A 93 -3.86 5.65 20.72
C GLU A 93 -2.53 5.03 20.28
N VAL A 94 -2.00 4.07 21.06
CA VAL A 94 -0.78 3.33 20.70
C VAL A 94 -0.99 2.52 19.41
N ASN A 95 -2.13 1.84 19.27
CA ASN A 95 -2.45 1.11 18.05
C ASN A 95 -2.58 2.05 16.85
N LYS A 96 -3.21 3.21 17.04
CA LYS A 96 -3.32 4.24 15.99
C LYS A 96 -1.94 4.74 15.55
N TYR A 97 -1.05 5.01 16.49
CA TYR A 97 0.32 5.45 16.19
C TYR A 97 1.10 4.39 15.40
N TYR A 98 0.97 3.11 15.79
CA TYR A 98 1.55 2.00 15.03
C TYR A 98 1.02 1.94 13.60
N ASP A 99 -0.30 2.02 13.43
CA ASP A 99 -0.94 2.01 12.11
C ASP A 99 -0.50 3.19 11.24
N ASP A 100 -0.34 4.37 11.84
CA ASP A 100 0.12 5.56 11.15
C ASP A 100 1.58 5.41 10.68
N ILE A 101 2.47 4.84 11.50
CA ILE A 101 3.85 4.52 11.09
C ILE A 101 3.84 3.51 9.93
N VAL A 102 3.09 2.42 10.06
CA VAL A 102 3.03 1.39 9.01
C VAL A 102 2.48 1.97 7.71
N ARG A 103 1.47 2.84 7.79
CA ARG A 103 0.90 3.52 6.62
C ARG A 103 1.92 4.46 5.96
N ALA A 104 2.65 5.25 6.75
CA ALA A 104 3.69 6.14 6.25
C ALA A 104 4.82 5.35 5.56
N MET A 105 5.28 4.25 6.18
CA MET A 105 6.28 3.36 5.60
C MET A 105 5.82 2.76 4.27
N ARG A 106 4.56 2.27 4.21
CA ARG A 106 4.00 1.70 2.99
C ARG A 106 3.87 2.74 1.87
N SER A 107 3.37 3.93 2.19
CA SER A 107 3.21 5.01 1.22
C SER A 107 4.57 5.46 0.68
N SER A 108 5.56 5.63 1.55
CA SER A 108 6.93 5.93 1.13
C SER A 108 7.53 4.82 0.27
N ALA A 109 7.31 3.55 0.62
CA ALA A 109 7.76 2.41 -0.16
C ALA A 109 7.13 2.35 -1.57
N GLU A 110 5.85 2.71 -1.70
CA GLU A 110 5.17 2.75 -3.01
C GLU A 110 5.76 3.80 -3.95
N VAL A 111 6.27 4.92 -3.39
CA VAL A 111 6.90 6.01 -4.15
C VAL A 111 8.38 5.72 -4.44
N THR A 112 9.10 5.17 -3.47
CA THR A 112 10.57 5.02 -3.51
C THR A 112 11.04 3.68 -4.08
N ILE A 113 10.25 2.61 -3.94
CA ILE A 113 10.62 1.28 -4.45
C ILE A 113 10.05 1.11 -5.85
N PRO A 114 10.89 0.97 -6.90
CA PRO A 114 10.40 0.81 -8.26
C PRO A 114 9.63 -0.51 -8.41
N VAL A 115 8.30 -0.42 -8.50
CA VAL A 115 7.41 -1.56 -8.75
C VAL A 115 7.49 -1.98 -10.22
N CYS A 116 8.50 -2.78 -10.54
CA CYS A 116 8.60 -3.40 -11.85
C CYS A 116 7.59 -4.57 -11.95
N LYS A 117 6.43 -4.34 -12.58
CA LYS A 117 5.59 -5.46 -13.05
C LYS A 117 6.45 -6.33 -13.96
N LYS A 118 6.78 -7.55 -13.51
CA LYS A 118 7.58 -8.50 -14.31
C LYS A 118 6.80 -8.82 -15.58
N ARG A 119 7.21 -8.21 -16.70
CA ARG A 119 6.61 -8.50 -18.01
C ARG A 119 6.87 -9.97 -18.36
N GLY A 120 5.83 -10.65 -18.84
CA GLY A 120 5.97 -12.02 -19.34
C GLY A 120 6.98 -12.07 -20.49
N LYS A 121 7.98 -12.95 -20.39
CA LYS A 121 8.97 -13.15 -21.44
C LYS A 121 8.35 -13.91 -22.62
N ALA A 122 8.76 -13.57 -23.83
CA ALA A 122 8.23 -14.20 -25.03
C ALA A 122 8.75 -15.64 -25.08
N GLY A 123 7.88 -16.62 -25.37
CA GLY A 123 8.26 -18.03 -25.41
C GLY A 123 8.43 -18.70 -24.03
N TRP A 124 8.17 -18.02 -22.92
CA TRP A 124 8.26 -18.64 -21.59
C TRP A 124 7.26 -19.80 -21.41
N SER A 125 6.01 -19.59 -21.81
CA SER A 125 4.95 -20.61 -21.74
C SER A 125 5.26 -21.83 -22.62
N THR A 126 5.82 -21.61 -23.81
CA THR A 126 6.09 -22.66 -24.80
C THR A 126 7.34 -23.46 -24.48
N HIS A 127 8.42 -22.79 -24.06
CA HIS A 127 9.75 -23.42 -23.95
C HIS A 127 10.22 -23.68 -22.53
N VAL A 128 9.66 -22.99 -21.51
CA VAL A 128 10.16 -23.06 -20.12
C VAL A 128 9.17 -23.74 -19.19
N LYS A 129 7.86 -23.65 -19.47
CA LYS A 129 6.79 -24.12 -18.56
C LYS A 129 6.91 -25.60 -18.22
N GLN A 130 7.07 -26.48 -19.22
CA GLN A 130 7.21 -27.93 -19.00
C GLN A 130 8.40 -28.25 -18.07
N PHE A 131 9.58 -27.67 -18.36
CA PHE A 131 10.78 -27.92 -17.55
C PHE A 131 10.67 -27.30 -16.16
N GLN A 132 9.92 -26.21 -16.01
CA GLN A 132 9.64 -25.59 -14.72
C GLN A 132 8.76 -26.52 -13.86
N GLU A 133 7.71 -27.10 -14.44
CA GLU A 133 6.82 -28.05 -13.78
C GLU A 133 7.60 -29.31 -13.35
N ASP A 134 8.43 -29.87 -14.24
CA ASP A 134 9.29 -31.01 -13.91
C ASP A 134 10.27 -30.70 -12.77
N ALA A 135 10.92 -29.54 -12.82
CA ALA A 135 11.86 -29.14 -11.77
C ALA A 135 11.16 -28.95 -10.42
N ILE A 136 9.93 -28.41 -10.40
CA ILE A 136 9.11 -28.26 -9.19
C ILE A 136 8.69 -29.64 -8.66
N PHE A 137 8.20 -30.51 -9.54
CA PHE A 137 7.76 -31.86 -9.22
C PHE A 137 8.88 -32.68 -8.56
N TRP A 138 10.05 -32.74 -9.20
CA TRP A 138 11.20 -33.48 -8.66
C TRP A 138 11.79 -32.84 -7.41
N ASN A 139 11.69 -31.51 -7.27
CA ASN A 139 12.07 -30.85 -6.02
C ASN A 139 11.12 -31.21 -4.87
N ARG A 140 9.82 -31.33 -5.13
CA ARG A 140 8.83 -31.77 -4.15
C ARG A 140 9.14 -33.18 -3.66
N ILE A 141 9.30 -34.14 -4.58
CA ILE A 141 9.65 -35.54 -4.23
C ILE A 141 10.95 -35.59 -3.43
N TRP A 142 11.97 -34.81 -3.82
CA TRP A 142 13.23 -34.74 -3.08
C TRP A 142 13.07 -34.22 -1.65
N VAL A 143 12.19 -33.24 -1.42
CA VAL A 143 11.88 -32.72 -0.08
C VAL A 143 11.14 -33.77 0.75
N GLU A 144 10.13 -34.44 0.17
CA GLU A 144 9.35 -35.49 0.83
C GLU A 144 10.21 -36.68 1.27
N ASN A 145 11.28 -36.99 0.52
CA ASN A 145 12.21 -38.08 0.84
C ASN A 145 13.36 -37.66 1.77
N GLY A 146 13.21 -36.57 2.53
CA GLY A 146 14.22 -36.16 3.52
C GLY A 146 15.47 -35.52 2.92
N ARG A 147 15.39 -34.99 1.69
CA ARG A 147 16.45 -34.20 1.03
C ARG A 147 17.79 -34.96 0.88
N PRO A 148 17.81 -36.16 0.28
CA PRO A 148 19.02 -36.95 0.15
C PRO A 148 20.12 -36.19 -0.62
N ALA A 149 21.32 -36.12 -0.05
CA ALA A 149 22.45 -35.40 -0.65
C ALA A 149 22.99 -36.10 -1.91
N THR A 150 23.01 -37.44 -1.88
CA THR A 150 23.54 -38.33 -2.93
C THR A 150 22.48 -39.33 -3.40
N GLY A 151 22.73 -40.01 -4.51
CA GLY A 151 21.82 -41.03 -5.08
C GLY A 151 20.95 -40.55 -6.24
N SER A 152 20.14 -41.47 -6.78
CA SER A 152 19.37 -41.28 -8.02
C SER A 152 18.42 -40.09 -7.93
N LEU A 153 17.71 -39.91 -6.80
CA LEU A 153 16.78 -38.80 -6.62
C LEU A 153 17.49 -37.42 -6.62
N SER A 154 18.66 -37.33 -5.97
CA SER A 154 19.49 -36.12 -5.98
C SER A 154 19.99 -35.79 -7.40
N ASN A 155 20.35 -36.81 -8.18
CA ASN A 155 20.79 -36.67 -9.56
C ASN A 155 19.65 -36.23 -10.49
N ILE A 156 18.47 -36.84 -10.38
CA ILE A 156 17.28 -36.48 -11.16
C ILE A 156 16.91 -35.02 -10.89
N ARG A 157 16.84 -34.61 -9.61
CA ARG A 157 16.57 -33.21 -9.24
C ARG A 157 17.61 -32.23 -9.81
N ARG A 158 18.90 -32.58 -9.75
CA ARG A 158 19.96 -31.74 -10.34
C ARG A 158 19.80 -31.62 -11.85
N SER A 159 19.50 -32.72 -12.54
CA SER A 159 19.29 -32.77 -13.98
C SER A 159 18.10 -31.91 -14.40
N THR A 160 16.93 -32.09 -13.79
CA THR A 160 15.70 -31.34 -14.12
C THR A 160 15.86 -29.84 -13.83
N ARG A 161 16.49 -29.49 -12.70
CA ARG A 161 16.86 -28.09 -12.40
C ARG A 161 17.82 -27.51 -13.45
N ALA A 162 18.80 -28.28 -13.91
CA ALA A 162 19.74 -27.84 -14.94
C ALA A 162 19.04 -27.63 -16.29
N GLN A 163 18.12 -28.51 -16.67
CA GLN A 163 17.30 -28.38 -17.88
C GLN A 163 16.42 -27.12 -17.82
N TYR A 164 15.70 -26.90 -16.71
CA TYR A 164 14.94 -25.67 -16.48
C TYR A 164 15.82 -24.42 -16.60
N ARG A 165 16.99 -24.40 -15.95
CA ARG A 165 17.91 -23.25 -16.04
C ARG A 165 18.42 -23.05 -17.46
N ARG A 166 18.69 -24.12 -18.21
CA ARG A 166 19.12 -24.05 -19.61
C ARG A 166 18.01 -23.44 -20.49
N ALA A 167 16.79 -23.95 -20.40
CA ALA A 167 15.63 -23.44 -21.14
C ALA A 167 15.32 -21.98 -20.78
N SER A 168 15.33 -21.64 -19.48
CA SER A 168 15.12 -20.27 -19.00
C SER A 168 16.18 -19.31 -19.56
N ARG A 169 17.48 -19.66 -19.46
CA ARG A 169 18.56 -18.84 -20.03
C ARG A 169 18.45 -18.71 -21.54
N TRP A 170 18.05 -19.78 -22.25
CA TRP A 170 17.87 -19.75 -23.69
C TRP A 170 16.77 -18.76 -24.10
N VAL A 171 15.61 -18.78 -23.43
CA VAL A 171 14.52 -17.81 -23.68
C VAL A 171 14.98 -16.38 -23.43
N VAL A 172 15.75 -16.15 -22.36
CA VAL A 172 16.29 -14.81 -22.07
C VAL A 172 17.25 -14.32 -23.14
N ARG A 173 18.15 -15.19 -23.61
CA ARG A 173 19.11 -14.82 -24.67
C ARG A 173 18.45 -14.62 -26.03
N ASN A 174 17.41 -15.38 -26.33
CA ASN A 174 16.72 -15.34 -27.62
C ASN A 174 15.44 -14.49 -27.59
N GLN A 175 15.30 -13.62 -26.59
CA GLN A 175 14.07 -12.85 -26.37
C GLN A 175 13.72 -11.98 -27.59
N ASP A 176 14.72 -11.38 -28.24
CA ASP A 176 14.49 -10.54 -29.43
C ASP A 176 14.02 -11.38 -30.62
N LYS A 177 14.65 -12.54 -30.85
CA LYS A 177 14.25 -13.47 -31.90
C LYS A 177 12.83 -14.00 -31.66
N LEU A 178 12.54 -14.50 -30.46
CA LEU A 178 11.22 -15.00 -30.08
C LEU A 178 10.12 -13.92 -30.18
N SER A 179 10.45 -12.67 -29.87
CA SER A 179 9.51 -11.56 -30.07
C SER A 179 9.28 -11.25 -31.55
N ALA A 180 10.33 -11.30 -32.38
CA ALA A 180 10.23 -11.08 -33.83
C ALA A 180 9.44 -12.21 -34.50
N ASP A 181 9.70 -13.46 -34.14
CA ASP A 181 8.98 -14.63 -34.66
C ASP A 181 7.48 -14.54 -34.33
N ARG A 182 7.12 -14.10 -33.11
CA ARG A 182 5.72 -13.86 -32.74
C ARG A 182 5.07 -12.73 -33.53
N MET A 183 5.79 -11.62 -33.76
CA MET A 183 5.29 -10.53 -34.61
C MET A 183 5.07 -11.02 -36.05
N ALA A 184 6.00 -11.82 -36.59
CA ALA A 184 5.87 -12.39 -37.93
C ALA A 184 4.67 -13.35 -38.03
N GLN A 185 4.44 -14.18 -37.01
CA GLN A 185 3.26 -15.06 -36.94
C GLN A 185 1.94 -14.28 -36.81
N ALA A 186 1.93 -13.19 -36.03
CA ALA A 186 0.77 -12.31 -35.90
C ALA A 186 0.43 -11.60 -37.23
N LEU A 187 1.47 -11.17 -37.97
CA LEU A 187 1.33 -10.64 -39.33
C LEU A 187 0.75 -11.69 -40.29
N ALA A 188 1.32 -12.90 -40.29
CA ALA A 188 0.87 -13.98 -41.18
C ALA A 188 -0.56 -14.44 -40.88
N SER A 189 -1.00 -14.37 -39.63
CA SER A 189 -2.37 -14.74 -39.20
C SER A 189 -3.39 -13.60 -39.30
N ASN A 190 -3.02 -12.44 -39.85
CA ASN A 190 -3.83 -11.22 -39.92
C ASN A 190 -4.41 -10.79 -38.55
N ASN A 191 -3.69 -11.09 -37.47
CA ASN A 191 -4.10 -10.76 -36.11
C ASN A 191 -3.46 -9.42 -35.70
N SER A 192 -4.07 -8.34 -36.18
CA SER A 192 -3.58 -6.98 -35.98
C SER A 192 -3.44 -6.59 -34.50
N ARG A 193 -4.31 -7.11 -33.62
CA ARG A 193 -4.27 -6.82 -32.18
C ARG A 193 -3.02 -7.35 -31.51
N ASP A 194 -2.62 -8.58 -31.83
CA ASP A 194 -1.43 -9.21 -31.23
C ASP A 194 -0.13 -8.61 -31.78
N LEU A 195 -0.14 -8.21 -33.06
CA LEU A 195 0.95 -7.43 -33.67
C LEU A 195 1.19 -6.13 -32.90
N TRP A 196 0.15 -5.29 -32.76
CA TRP A 196 0.27 -4.02 -32.05
C TRP A 196 0.60 -4.21 -30.56
N GLY A 197 0.17 -5.32 -29.97
CA GLY A 197 0.56 -5.74 -28.62
C GLY A 197 2.07 -5.98 -28.48
N GLU A 198 2.71 -6.63 -29.45
CA GLU A 198 4.16 -6.85 -29.47
C GLU A 198 4.95 -5.59 -29.87
N VAL A 199 4.46 -4.81 -30.84
CA VAL A 199 5.06 -3.51 -31.23
C VAL A 199 5.06 -2.55 -30.03
N LYS A 200 3.97 -2.47 -29.27
CA LYS A 200 3.88 -1.65 -28.05
C LYS A 200 4.88 -2.09 -26.98
N LYS A 201 5.16 -3.39 -26.86
CA LYS A 201 6.17 -3.91 -25.92
C LYS A 201 7.59 -3.49 -26.30
N LYS A 202 7.89 -3.38 -27.61
CA LYS A 202 9.19 -2.90 -28.12
C LYS A 202 9.32 -1.37 -28.10
N ALA A 203 8.29 -0.64 -28.50
CA ALA A 203 8.28 0.81 -28.55
C ALA A 203 8.43 1.45 -27.15
N ASN A 204 7.89 0.82 -26.10
CA ASN A 204 7.99 1.28 -24.71
C ASN A 204 9.42 1.20 -24.09
N LYS A 205 10.46 0.86 -24.86
CA LYS A 205 11.86 0.95 -24.41
C LYS A 205 12.46 2.35 -24.57
N VAL A 206 11.86 3.21 -25.39
CA VAL A 206 12.23 4.63 -25.46
C VAL A 206 11.58 5.31 -24.25
N ARG A 207 12.21 5.14 -23.09
CA ARG A 207 12.07 6.11 -22.00
C ARG A 207 12.83 7.35 -22.46
N ASP A 208 12.19 8.49 -22.27
CA ASP A 208 12.64 9.81 -22.70
C ASP A 208 12.52 9.98 -24.22
N LYS A 209 11.29 10.23 -24.66
CA LYS A 209 11.14 11.17 -25.78
C LYS A 209 11.77 12.47 -25.25
N PRO A 210 12.75 13.07 -25.93
CA PRO A 210 13.13 14.42 -25.59
C PRO A 210 11.87 15.28 -25.72
N ILE A 211 11.43 15.89 -24.62
CA ILE A 211 10.43 16.96 -24.65
C ILE A 211 11.23 18.20 -25.04
N ILE A 212 11.79 18.19 -26.24
CA ILE A 212 12.46 19.34 -26.84
C ILE A 212 11.59 19.73 -28.02
N VAL A 213 10.85 20.82 -27.85
CA VAL A 213 10.04 21.44 -28.91
C VAL A 213 10.59 22.85 -29.08
N ASP A 214 11.18 23.14 -30.23
CA ASP A 214 11.77 24.45 -30.55
C ASP A 214 12.65 25.02 -29.41
N GLU A 215 13.62 24.22 -28.93
CA GLU A 215 14.60 24.56 -27.89
C GLU A 215 14.11 24.56 -26.43
N ALA A 216 12.81 24.48 -26.16
CA ALA A 216 12.28 24.33 -24.79
C ALA A 216 12.42 22.90 -24.28
N ASP A 217 13.07 22.68 -23.13
CA ASP A 217 13.32 21.39 -22.49
C ASP A 217 12.44 21.19 -21.25
N GLY A 218 11.54 20.22 -21.34
CA GLY A 218 10.68 19.82 -20.23
C GLY A 218 9.27 20.42 -20.29
N GLU A 219 8.39 19.84 -19.48
CA GLU A 219 6.94 20.05 -19.56
C GLU A 219 6.53 21.51 -19.28
N LEU A 220 7.17 22.16 -18.31
CA LEU A 220 6.88 23.55 -17.94
C LEU A 220 7.30 24.54 -19.03
N GLU A 221 8.49 24.35 -19.60
CA GLU A 221 9.04 25.26 -20.60
C GLU A 221 8.27 25.15 -21.92
N VAL A 222 7.87 23.94 -22.30
CA VAL A 222 6.99 23.71 -23.45
C VAL A 222 5.61 24.33 -23.23
N CYS A 223 5.02 24.21 -22.03
CA CYS A 223 3.76 24.87 -21.70
C CYS A 223 3.83 26.40 -21.80
N GLU A 224 4.90 27.02 -21.28
CA GLU A 224 5.09 28.47 -21.36
C GLU A 224 5.32 28.92 -22.82
N MET A 225 6.07 28.15 -23.61
CA MET A 225 6.25 28.41 -25.04
C MET A 225 4.93 28.41 -25.80
N PHE A 226 4.04 27.43 -25.54
CA PHE A 226 2.71 27.42 -26.15
C PHE A 226 1.88 28.63 -25.72
N LYS A 227 1.89 28.98 -24.43
CA LYS A 227 1.17 30.15 -23.92
C LYS A 227 1.60 31.43 -24.63
N VAL A 228 2.90 31.69 -24.75
CA VAL A 228 3.44 32.88 -25.43
C VAL A 228 3.04 32.90 -26.91
N LYS A 229 3.14 31.76 -27.61
CA LYS A 229 2.73 31.67 -29.03
C LYS A 229 1.24 31.96 -29.19
N TYR A 230 0.39 31.41 -28.33
CA TYR A 230 -1.06 31.65 -28.39
C TYR A 230 -1.40 33.10 -28.01
N GLU A 231 -0.80 33.64 -26.97
CA GLU A 231 -0.99 35.03 -26.56
C GLU A 231 -0.62 35.98 -27.69
N SER A 232 0.54 35.79 -28.32
CA SER A 232 0.96 36.57 -29.49
C SER A 232 -0.01 36.43 -30.67
N LEU A 233 -0.51 35.23 -30.96
CA LEU A 233 -1.47 35.01 -32.04
C LEU A 233 -2.79 35.74 -31.76
N TYR A 234 -3.33 35.63 -30.54
CA TYR A 234 -4.59 36.26 -30.18
C TYR A 234 -4.48 37.77 -29.95
N SER A 235 -3.27 38.28 -29.67
CA SER A 235 -2.98 39.72 -29.57
C SER A 235 -2.47 40.33 -30.88
N SER A 236 -2.27 39.54 -31.94
CA SER A 236 -1.70 40.02 -33.22
C SER A 236 -2.66 40.85 -34.06
N VAL A 237 -3.95 40.83 -33.73
CA VAL A 237 -4.96 41.64 -34.41
C VAL A 237 -5.27 42.84 -33.52
N SER A 238 -5.14 44.05 -34.07
CA SER A 238 -5.46 45.28 -33.34
C SER A 238 -6.94 45.28 -32.95
N PHE A 239 -7.21 45.10 -31.65
CA PHE A 239 -8.55 45.18 -31.10
C PHE A 239 -8.99 46.64 -31.03
N ASN A 240 -9.64 47.12 -32.09
CA ASN A 240 -10.30 48.42 -32.06
C ASN A 240 -11.65 48.27 -31.36
N LYS A 241 -11.73 48.77 -30.12
CA LYS A 241 -12.94 48.74 -29.29
C LYS A 241 -14.16 49.34 -30.00
N ASN A 242 -13.93 50.34 -30.86
CA ASN A 242 -15.01 51.03 -31.56
C ASN A 242 -15.62 50.14 -32.64
N ASP A 243 -14.79 49.45 -33.42
CA ASP A 243 -15.24 48.56 -34.51
C ASP A 243 -16.02 47.35 -33.95
N MET A 244 -15.60 46.83 -32.80
CA MET A 244 -16.31 45.75 -32.11
C MET A 244 -17.64 46.22 -31.52
N ASN A 245 -17.71 47.42 -30.95
CA ASN A 245 -18.96 48.00 -30.46
C ASN A 245 -19.92 48.29 -31.61
N GLU A 246 -19.41 48.79 -32.75
CA GLU A 246 -20.22 49.00 -33.96
C GLU A 246 -20.77 47.67 -34.50
N PHE A 247 -19.96 46.61 -34.49
CA PHE A 247 -20.42 45.27 -34.88
C PHE A 247 -21.49 44.71 -33.93
N ILE A 248 -21.32 44.90 -32.62
CA ILE A 248 -22.31 44.53 -31.60
C ILE A 248 -23.62 45.30 -31.81
N ASP A 249 -23.54 46.61 -32.02
CA ASP A 249 -24.71 47.47 -32.26
C ASP A 249 -25.43 47.07 -33.56
N GLN A 250 -24.69 46.75 -34.63
CA GLN A 250 -25.26 46.25 -35.88
C GLN A 250 -25.94 44.89 -35.70
N THR A 251 -25.33 43.95 -34.98
CA THR A 251 -25.94 42.64 -34.71
C THR A 251 -27.18 42.77 -33.83
N GLN A 252 -27.14 43.61 -32.79
CA GLN A 252 -28.30 43.90 -31.95
C GLN A 252 -29.45 44.56 -32.74
N SER A 253 -29.12 45.52 -33.61
CA SER A 253 -30.11 46.16 -34.50
C SER A 253 -30.74 45.18 -35.47
N ASN A 254 -29.96 44.26 -36.04
CA ASN A 254 -30.46 43.25 -36.97
C ASN A 254 -31.31 42.18 -36.27
N ILE A 255 -30.94 41.78 -35.04
CA ILE A 255 -31.75 40.89 -34.20
C ILE A 255 -33.08 41.56 -33.85
N MET A 256 -33.06 42.83 -33.44
CA MET A 256 -34.27 43.62 -33.16
C MET A 256 -35.20 43.72 -34.38
N LYS A 257 -34.65 43.87 -35.59
CA LYS A 257 -35.44 43.93 -36.84
C LYS A 257 -36.03 42.58 -37.25
N MET A 258 -35.45 41.45 -36.81
CA MET A 258 -35.97 40.11 -37.09
C MET A 258 -37.10 39.68 -36.15
N ILE A 259 -37.37 40.41 -35.06
CA ILE A 259 -38.45 40.11 -34.12
C ILE A 259 -39.76 40.75 -34.62
N PRO A 260 -40.85 39.99 -34.87
CA PRO A 260 -42.14 40.55 -35.26
C PRO A 260 -42.71 41.46 -34.16
N SER A 261 -43.29 42.61 -34.56
CA SER A 261 -43.88 43.62 -33.66
C SER A 261 -45.03 43.11 -32.77
N SER A 262 -45.53 41.89 -33.00
CA SER A 262 -46.55 41.23 -32.19
C SER A 262 -46.04 40.63 -30.87
N PHE A 263 -44.72 40.55 -30.65
CA PHE A 263 -44.15 40.07 -29.38
C PHE A 263 -43.79 41.18 -28.40
N VAL A 264 -43.85 42.45 -28.82
CA VAL A 264 -43.55 43.61 -27.97
C VAL A 264 -44.87 44.20 -27.48
N THR A 265 -45.56 43.49 -26.59
CA THR A 265 -46.49 44.08 -25.60
C THR A 265 -46.96 43.00 -24.63
N SER A 266 -46.20 42.78 -23.56
CA SER A 266 -46.67 42.94 -22.18
C SER A 266 -45.60 42.38 -21.22
N SER A 267 -45.45 43.05 -20.09
CA SER A 267 -44.45 42.79 -19.04
C SER A 267 -43.03 43.27 -19.36
N GLY A 268 -42.64 44.35 -18.69
CA GLY A 268 -41.34 45.04 -18.81
C GLY A 268 -40.14 44.19 -18.39
N TYR A 269 -39.73 43.27 -19.26
CA TYR A 269 -38.42 42.65 -19.20
C TYR A 269 -37.48 43.41 -20.13
N THR A 270 -36.64 44.27 -19.54
CA THR A 270 -35.41 44.70 -20.21
C THR A 270 -34.58 43.44 -20.45
N VAL A 271 -34.36 43.08 -21.73
CA VAL A 271 -33.40 42.03 -22.08
C VAL A 271 -32.01 42.59 -21.81
N ASN A 272 -31.58 42.50 -20.55
CA ASN A 272 -30.20 42.73 -20.18
C ASN A 272 -29.41 41.53 -20.65
N PHE A 273 -28.78 41.63 -21.81
CA PHE A 273 -27.68 40.74 -22.16
C PHE A 273 -26.57 41.01 -21.13
N LEU A 274 -26.42 40.09 -20.17
CA LEU A 274 -25.29 40.07 -19.27
C LEU A 274 -24.01 40.18 -20.11
N PRO A 275 -23.12 41.17 -19.84
CA PRO A 275 -21.82 41.15 -20.48
C PRO A 275 -21.17 39.84 -20.07
N MET A 276 -20.71 39.05 -21.06
CA MET A 276 -19.88 37.89 -20.76
C MET A 276 -18.68 38.41 -19.99
N LEU A 277 -18.68 38.15 -18.68
CA LEU A 277 -17.52 38.34 -17.83
C LEU A 277 -16.40 37.54 -18.50
N ASN A 278 -15.35 38.24 -18.93
CA ASN A 278 -14.09 37.58 -19.23
C ASN A 278 -13.77 36.65 -18.04
N PRO A 279 -13.34 35.41 -18.27
CA PRO A 279 -12.87 34.57 -17.19
C PRO A 279 -11.65 35.27 -16.59
N VAL A 280 -11.85 35.92 -15.44
CA VAL A 280 -10.75 36.30 -14.56
C VAL A 280 -10.17 34.97 -14.10
N PHE A 281 -9.08 34.54 -14.74
CA PHE A 281 -8.20 33.54 -14.17
C PHE A 281 -7.78 34.09 -12.81
N GLY A 282 -8.32 33.52 -11.74
CA GLY A 282 -7.96 33.92 -10.39
C GLY A 282 -6.45 33.77 -10.22
N ASP A 283 -5.82 34.83 -9.73
CA ASP A 283 -4.44 34.79 -9.26
C ASP A 283 -4.30 33.63 -8.27
N VAL A 284 -3.57 32.60 -8.69
CA VAL A 284 -3.10 31.54 -7.79
C VAL A 284 -2.00 32.19 -6.94
N PRO A 285 -2.14 32.27 -5.61
CA PRO A 285 -1.08 32.81 -4.78
C PRO A 285 0.18 31.94 -4.92
N PRO A 286 1.38 32.53 -4.95
CA PRO A 286 2.61 31.78 -5.11
C PRO A 286 2.77 30.81 -3.93
N ALA A 287 3.05 29.55 -4.25
CA ALA A 287 3.42 28.55 -3.27
C ALA A 287 4.70 29.01 -2.56
N ASP A 288 4.64 29.11 -1.23
CA ASP A 288 5.79 29.40 -0.38
C ASP A 288 6.92 28.42 -0.69
N SER A 289 8.05 28.98 -1.07
CA SER A 289 9.33 28.28 -1.20
C SER A 289 9.89 28.03 0.20
N ASP A 290 9.81 26.78 0.66
CA ASP A 290 10.54 26.34 1.85
C ASP A 290 12.06 26.39 1.60
N GLN A 291 12.74 27.06 2.52
CA GLN A 291 14.20 27.01 2.74
C GLN A 291 14.63 25.67 3.35
#